data_AF-A0AAE9J3Z9-F1
#
_entry.id   AF-A0AAE9J3Z9-F1
#
_cell.length_a   1.000
_cell.length_b   1.000
_cell.length_c   1.000
_cell.angle_alpha   90.00
_cell.angle_beta   90.00
_cell.angle_gamma   90.00
#
_symmetry.space_group_name_H-M   'P 1'
#
loop_
_entity.id
_entity.type
_entity.pdbx_description
1 polymer ?
#
loop_
_entity_poly.entity_id
_entity_poly.type
_entity_poly.pdbx_seq_one_letter_code
_entity_poly.pdbx_strand_id
1 'polypeptide(L)'
;MAEISERYVEQFVTTIETMRRRVIAYYDGIFYLGRKIEKAAERLKEVAEPASYDARDYVNLSLAENGPLETIETETKNNLVEMYLGISVILIGLAGGQLSGAYALAPLIQYCFDSFIVFLILTALPVFVFYNVRKNSSLDDTERRSILFSATLVFGIFSGYLVGPRILSLAPTTLFLPPFLFALMFDNGTVPTPLPSLNRQSFFISFASISVFVATSLASIVLGNFSTSVSLFNIIHASGLYLHFQVILQLIKDKYFMVGESQTVYIGTVILLQLIFTLLFGYNTDVSQNVHK
;
A
#
# COMPACT_ATOMS: atom_id res chain seq x y z
N MET A 1 58.84 -42.14 -13.46
CA MET A 1 57.90 -41.56 -14.44
C MET A 1 56.47 -42.07 -14.21
N ALA A 2 56.23 -43.38 -14.11
CA ALA A 2 54.89 -43.94 -13.85
C ALA A 2 54.26 -43.54 -12.50
N GLU A 3 55.04 -43.56 -11.41
CA GLU A 3 54.55 -43.19 -10.08
C GLU A 3 54.12 -41.71 -9.98
N ILE A 4 54.78 -40.83 -10.73
CA ILE A 4 54.45 -39.40 -10.76
C ILE A 4 53.11 -39.21 -11.49
N SER A 5 52.91 -39.87 -12.64
CA SER A 5 51.64 -39.81 -13.36
C SER A 5 50.47 -40.38 -12.56
N GLU A 6 50.71 -41.45 -11.78
CA GLU A 6 49.68 -42.10 -10.97
C GLU A 6 49.21 -41.18 -9.83
N ARG A 7 50.14 -40.50 -9.14
CA ARG A 7 49.79 -39.49 -8.12
C ARG A 7 49.03 -38.29 -8.69
N TYR A 8 49.33 -37.86 -9.93
CA TYR A 8 48.56 -36.79 -10.58
C TYR A 8 47.13 -37.22 -10.90
N VAL A 9 46.93 -38.47 -11.33
CA VAL A 9 45.58 -39.02 -11.56
C VAL A 9 44.81 -39.11 -10.25
N GLU A 10 45.43 -39.57 -9.16
CA GLU A 10 44.79 -39.62 -7.83
C GLU A 10 44.41 -38.23 -7.31
N GLN A 11 45.27 -37.22 -7.48
CA GLN A 11 44.96 -35.84 -7.09
C GLN A 11 43.80 -35.27 -7.90
N PHE A 12 43.75 -35.56 -9.21
CA PHE A 12 42.65 -35.10 -10.07
C PHE A 12 41.31 -35.74 -9.69
N VAL A 13 41.30 -37.06 -9.45
CA VAL A 13 40.11 -37.79 -8.98
C VAL A 13 39.63 -37.26 -7.62
N THR A 14 40.56 -37.05 -6.69
CA THR A 14 40.22 -36.51 -5.35
C THR A 14 39.64 -35.10 -5.43
N THR A 15 40.17 -34.26 -6.32
CA THR A 15 39.67 -32.89 -6.54
C THR A 15 38.28 -32.88 -7.15
N ILE A 16 38.03 -33.72 -8.17
CA ILE A 16 36.70 -33.86 -8.77
C ILE A 16 35.68 -34.37 -7.75
N GLU A 17 36.04 -35.38 -6.96
CA GLU A 17 35.14 -35.97 -5.97
C GLU A 17 34.83 -34.98 -4.82
N THR A 18 35.79 -34.15 -4.41
CA THR A 18 35.53 -33.06 -3.45
C THR A 18 34.64 -31.96 -4.03
N MET A 19 34.84 -31.57 -5.30
CA MET A 19 33.95 -30.62 -5.97
C MET A 19 32.52 -31.17 -6.09
N ARG A 20 32.37 -32.43 -6.50
CA ARG A 20 31.06 -33.10 -6.59
C ARG A 20 30.33 -33.11 -5.25
N ARG A 21 31.01 -33.48 -4.15
CA ARG A 21 30.41 -33.47 -2.80
C ARG A 21 29.97 -32.09 -2.35
N ARG A 22 30.73 -31.03 -2.69
CA ARG A 22 30.35 -29.64 -2.40
C ARG A 22 29.12 -29.20 -3.19
N VAL A 23 29.03 -29.58 -4.47
CA VAL A 23 27.85 -29.29 -5.31
C VAL A 23 26.62 -30.00 -4.74
N ILE A 24 26.73 -31.28 -4.38
CA ILE A 24 25.62 -32.04 -3.76
C ILE A 24 25.20 -31.39 -2.44
N ALA A 25 26.15 -31.00 -1.57
CA ALA A 25 25.83 -30.33 -0.31
C ALA A 25 25.12 -28.98 -0.51
N TYR A 26 25.47 -28.22 -1.56
CA TYR A 26 24.79 -26.98 -1.91
C TYR A 26 23.36 -27.23 -2.39
N TYR A 27 23.15 -28.24 -3.24
CA TYR A 27 21.83 -28.67 -3.67
C TYR A 27 20.97 -29.16 -2.50
N ASP A 28 21.52 -30.01 -1.63
CA ASP A 28 20.83 -30.50 -0.43
C ASP A 28 20.45 -29.35 0.51
N GLY A 29 21.33 -28.35 0.66
CA GLY A 29 21.06 -27.13 1.41
C GLY A 29 19.88 -26.32 0.84
N ILE A 30 19.83 -26.14 -0.49
CA ILE A 30 18.71 -25.47 -1.17
C ILE A 30 17.41 -26.26 -0.98
N PHE A 31 17.43 -27.59 -1.17
CA PHE A 31 16.25 -28.44 -0.98
C PHE A 31 15.76 -28.43 0.47
N TYR A 32 16.67 -28.41 1.44
CA TYR A 32 16.34 -28.29 2.85
C TYR A 32 15.65 -26.96 3.17
N LEU A 33 16.18 -25.84 2.64
CA LEU A 33 15.54 -24.53 2.77
C LEU A 33 14.18 -24.50 2.07
N GLY A 34 14.07 -25.06 0.86
CA GLY A 34 12.82 -25.17 0.12
C GLY A 34 11.73 -25.89 0.93
N ARG A 35 12.05 -27.06 1.50
CA ARG A 35 11.12 -27.83 2.36
C ARG A 35 10.74 -27.08 3.65
N LYS A 36 11.64 -26.27 4.21
CA LYS A 36 11.32 -25.43 5.37
C LYS A 36 10.36 -24.30 5.00
N ILE A 37 10.57 -23.66 3.85
CA ILE A 37 9.70 -22.61 3.34
C ILE A 37 8.32 -23.18 3.01
N GLU A 38 8.27 -24.35 2.37
CA GLU A 38 7.03 -25.07 2.07
C GLU A 38 6.21 -25.35 3.34
N LYS A 39 6.83 -25.94 4.37
CA LYS A 39 6.16 -26.17 5.66
C LYS A 39 5.71 -24.88 6.34
N ALA A 40 6.47 -23.80 6.23
CA ALA A 40 6.07 -22.50 6.76
C ALA A 40 4.88 -21.93 5.98
N ALA A 41 4.85 -22.07 4.67
CA ALA A 41 3.76 -21.65 3.80
C ALA A 41 2.48 -22.45 4.05
N GLU A 42 2.57 -23.77 4.26
CA GLU A 42 1.43 -24.61 4.64
C GLU A 42 0.81 -24.17 5.97
N ARG A 43 1.64 -23.94 7.00
CA ARG A 43 1.16 -23.42 8.29
C ARG A 43 0.52 -22.04 8.16
N LEU A 44 1.10 -21.17 7.35
CA LEU A 44 0.52 -19.85 7.08
C LEU A 44 -0.84 -19.99 6.38
N LYS A 45 -0.97 -20.93 5.43
CA LYS A 45 -2.24 -21.23 4.77
C LYS A 45 -3.29 -21.72 5.77
N GLU A 46 -2.95 -22.67 6.63
CA GLU A 46 -3.88 -23.20 7.65
C GLU A 46 -4.44 -22.11 8.59
N VAL A 47 -3.63 -21.08 8.87
CA VAL A 47 -4.05 -19.93 9.69
C VAL A 47 -4.81 -18.89 8.87
N ALA A 48 -4.38 -18.63 7.63
CA ALA A 48 -4.93 -17.58 6.77
C ALA A 48 -6.27 -17.97 6.13
N GLU A 49 -6.48 -19.25 5.81
CA GLU A 49 -7.67 -19.76 5.14
C GLU A 49 -8.96 -19.49 5.94
N PRO A 50 -9.10 -19.88 7.23
CA PRO A 50 -10.30 -19.56 8.01
C PRO A 50 -10.51 -18.06 8.16
N ALA A 51 -9.43 -17.30 8.44
CA ALA A 51 -9.51 -15.84 8.55
C ALA A 51 -9.97 -15.18 7.24
N SER A 52 -9.60 -15.75 6.08
CA SER A 52 -10.02 -15.25 4.77
C SER A 52 -11.51 -15.50 4.49
N TYR A 53 -12.05 -16.64 4.95
CA TYR A 53 -13.48 -16.92 4.84
C TYR A 53 -14.30 -16.00 5.74
N ASP A 54 -13.89 -15.84 7.00
CA ASP A 54 -14.55 -14.92 7.92
C ASP A 54 -14.53 -13.48 7.38
N ALA A 55 -13.39 -13.02 6.88
CA ALA A 55 -13.27 -11.69 6.28
C ALA A 55 -14.16 -11.54 5.03
N ARG A 56 -14.23 -12.57 4.18
CA ARG A 56 -15.08 -12.56 2.97
C ARG A 56 -16.55 -12.46 3.34
N ASP A 57 -17.01 -13.27 4.29
CA ASP A 57 -18.40 -13.28 4.73
C ASP A 57 -18.77 -11.94 5.38
N TYR A 58 -17.85 -11.37 6.16
CA TYR A 58 -18.03 -10.05 6.75
C TYR A 58 -18.13 -8.93 5.71
N VAL A 59 -17.29 -8.96 4.67
CA VAL A 59 -17.38 -8.02 3.55
C VAL A 59 -18.71 -8.20 2.80
N ASN A 60 -19.13 -9.43 2.53
CA ASN A 60 -20.41 -9.70 1.86
C ASN A 60 -21.60 -9.18 2.67
N LEU A 61 -21.58 -9.37 3.99
CA LEU A 61 -22.58 -8.83 4.91
C LEU A 61 -22.60 -7.30 4.86
N SER A 62 -21.43 -6.67 4.90
CA SER A 62 -21.29 -5.21 4.83
C SER A 62 -21.82 -4.64 3.50
N LEU A 63 -21.64 -5.36 2.39
CA LEU A 63 -22.11 -4.96 1.06
C LEU A 63 -23.58 -5.25 0.81
N ALA A 64 -24.17 -6.21 1.53
CA ALA A 64 -25.60 -6.51 1.43
C ALA A 64 -26.45 -5.36 2.00
N GLU A 65 -25.87 -4.50 2.83
CA GLU A 65 -26.56 -3.34 3.40
C GLU A 65 -26.75 -2.22 2.37
N ASN A 66 -27.97 -2.17 1.82
CA ASN A 66 -28.39 -1.18 0.81
C ASN A 66 -29.43 -0.19 1.33
N GLY A 67 -29.70 -0.19 2.65
CA GLY A 67 -30.60 0.77 3.27
C GLY A 67 -30.11 2.21 3.11
N PRO A 68 -31.00 3.21 3.19
CA PRO A 68 -30.58 4.61 3.24
C PRO A 68 -29.61 4.83 4.40
N LEU A 69 -28.74 5.82 4.29
CA LEU A 69 -27.90 6.23 5.41
C LEU A 69 -28.83 6.80 6.49
N GLU A 70 -29.09 6.03 7.53
CA GLU A 70 -29.77 6.50 8.74
C GLU A 70 -29.01 7.69 9.32
N THR A 71 -29.68 8.49 10.16
CA THR A 71 -29.03 9.61 10.84
C THR A 71 -27.84 9.10 11.65
N ILE A 72 -26.64 9.33 11.15
CA ILE A 72 -25.40 8.96 11.82
C ILE A 72 -25.25 9.86 13.05
N GLU A 73 -25.08 9.25 14.22
CA GLU A 73 -24.84 9.98 15.47
C GLU A 73 -23.63 10.91 15.33
N THR A 74 -23.68 12.07 15.98
CA THR A 74 -22.64 13.11 15.87
C THR A 74 -21.24 12.58 16.21
N GLU A 75 -21.12 11.72 17.21
CA GLU A 75 -19.85 11.09 17.59
C GLU A 75 -19.29 10.20 16.48
N THR A 76 -20.14 9.33 15.92
CA THR A 76 -19.77 8.46 14.79
C THR A 76 -19.35 9.27 13.57
N LYS A 77 -20.09 10.34 13.27
CA LYS A 77 -19.75 11.28 12.20
C LYS A 77 -18.38 11.93 12.43
N ASN A 78 -18.10 12.41 13.64
CA ASN A 78 -16.80 13.02 13.96
C ASN A 78 -15.65 12.03 13.78
N ASN A 79 -15.82 10.79 14.25
CA ASN A 79 -14.82 9.72 14.09
C ASN A 79 -14.56 9.39 12.61
N LEU A 80 -15.60 9.37 11.77
CA LEU A 80 -15.47 9.15 10.32
C LEU A 80 -14.72 10.31 9.64
N VAL A 81 -15.08 11.55 9.96
CA VAL A 81 -14.40 12.75 9.43
C VAL A 81 -12.93 12.72 9.83
N GLU A 82 -12.64 12.46 11.11
CA GLU A 82 -11.29 12.38 11.64
C GLU A 82 -10.46 11.27 10.99
N MET A 83 -11.07 10.11 10.75
CA MET A 83 -10.44 8.99 10.06
C MET A 83 -10.04 9.36 8.63
N TYR A 84 -10.97 9.84 7.81
CA TYR A 84 -10.73 10.13 6.39
C TYR A 84 -9.89 11.39 6.15
N LEU A 85 -10.05 12.42 6.98
CA LEU A 85 -9.18 13.59 6.93
C LEU A 85 -7.75 13.22 7.36
N GLY A 86 -7.59 12.37 8.38
CA GLY A 86 -6.29 11.81 8.76
C GLY A 86 -5.64 11.00 7.64
N ILE A 87 -6.39 10.13 6.96
CA ILE A 87 -5.91 9.40 5.76
C ILE A 87 -5.41 10.39 4.70
N SER A 88 -6.18 11.45 4.44
CA SER A 88 -5.83 12.47 3.43
C SER A 88 -4.48 13.12 3.75
N VAL A 89 -4.27 13.55 4.99
CA VAL A 89 -2.99 14.14 5.43
C VAL A 89 -1.83 13.15 5.30
N ILE A 90 -2.06 11.88 5.63
CA ILE A 90 -1.03 10.84 5.51
C ILE A 90 -0.67 10.57 4.04
N LEU A 91 -1.65 10.61 3.12
CA LEU A 91 -1.40 10.48 1.68
C LEU A 91 -0.66 11.69 1.10
N ILE A 92 -0.82 12.89 1.67
CA ILE A 92 0.05 14.03 1.34
C ILE A 92 1.50 13.72 1.76
N GLY A 93 1.69 13.15 2.95
CA GLY A 93 2.99 12.68 3.42
C GLY A 93 3.60 11.64 2.49
N LEU A 94 2.81 10.66 2.01
CA LEU A 94 3.25 9.68 1.02
C LEU A 94 3.75 10.34 -0.26
N ALA A 95 2.94 11.25 -0.84
CA ALA A 95 3.26 11.92 -2.09
C ALA A 95 4.51 12.82 -1.97
N GLY A 96 4.62 13.58 -0.87
CA GLY A 96 5.80 14.38 -0.56
C GLY A 96 7.06 13.52 -0.37
N GLY A 97 6.90 12.37 0.28
CA GLY A 97 7.95 11.35 0.39
C GLY A 97 8.39 10.85 -0.98
N GLN A 98 7.46 10.46 -1.85
CA GLN A 98 7.76 9.96 -3.19
C GLN A 98 8.49 10.99 -4.06
N LEU A 99 8.05 12.25 -4.03
CA LEU A 99 8.71 13.35 -4.74
C LEU A 99 10.13 13.59 -4.23
N SER A 100 10.29 13.67 -2.90
CA SER A 100 11.61 13.89 -2.30
C SER A 100 12.54 12.71 -2.52
N GLY A 101 12.05 11.47 -2.43
CA GLY A 101 12.80 10.25 -2.70
C GLY A 101 13.24 10.09 -4.16
N ALA A 102 12.39 10.48 -5.10
CA ALA A 102 12.69 10.39 -6.54
C ALA A 102 13.72 11.43 -7.01
N TYR A 103 13.75 12.63 -6.39
CA TYR A 103 14.59 13.73 -6.84
C TYR A 103 15.62 14.20 -5.80
N ALA A 104 15.16 14.69 -4.65
CA ALA A 104 16.00 15.44 -3.71
C ALA A 104 16.92 14.55 -2.86
N LEU A 105 16.39 13.44 -2.34
CA LEU A 105 17.08 12.55 -1.40
C LEU A 105 17.75 11.37 -2.09
N ALA A 106 17.52 11.16 -3.39
CA ALA A 106 18.07 10.02 -4.12
C ALA A 106 19.60 9.88 -3.98
N PRO A 107 20.42 10.95 -4.12
CA PRO A 107 21.87 10.82 -3.97
C PRO A 107 22.30 10.43 -2.56
N LEU A 108 21.61 10.94 -1.54
CA LEU A 108 21.91 10.65 -0.14
C LEU A 108 21.54 9.21 0.22
N ILE A 109 20.40 8.72 -0.28
CA ILE A 109 19.98 7.33 -0.06
C ILE A 109 20.94 6.37 -0.75
N GLN A 110 21.35 6.67 -1.99
CA GLN A 110 22.31 5.84 -2.74
C GLN A 110 23.69 5.80 -2.07
N TYR A 111 24.09 6.86 -1.37
CA TYR A 111 25.34 6.87 -0.61
C TYR A 111 25.27 6.00 0.65
N CYS A 112 24.13 5.99 1.35
CA CYS A 112 23.97 5.29 2.62
C CYS A 112 23.51 3.83 2.49
N PHE A 113 22.73 3.50 1.46
CA PHE A 113 22.03 2.23 1.35
C PHE A 113 22.17 1.61 -0.05
N ASP A 114 22.32 0.29 -0.08
CA ASP A 114 22.12 -0.50 -1.29
C ASP A 114 20.61 -0.65 -1.57
N SER A 115 20.23 -0.72 -2.85
CA SER A 115 18.85 -0.89 -3.32
C SER A 115 18.19 -2.13 -2.71
N PHE A 116 18.95 -3.20 -2.48
CA PHE A 116 18.44 -4.40 -1.81
C PHE A 116 18.01 -4.12 -0.35
N ILE A 117 18.78 -3.31 0.37
CA ILE A 117 18.44 -2.91 1.75
C ILE A 117 17.18 -2.05 1.75
N VAL A 118 17.07 -1.11 0.82
CA VAL A 118 15.87 -0.28 0.67
C VAL A 118 14.63 -1.13 0.40
N PHE A 119 14.74 -2.14 -0.46
CA PHE A 119 13.66 -3.09 -0.71
C PHE A 119 13.23 -3.87 0.54
N LEU A 120 14.20 -4.34 1.35
CA LEU A 120 13.92 -5.01 2.62
C LEU A 120 13.20 -4.08 3.60
N ILE A 121 13.63 -2.82 3.70
CA ILE A 121 12.97 -1.81 4.55
C ILE A 121 11.52 -1.60 4.11
N LEU A 122 11.28 -1.42 2.80
CA LEU A 122 9.93 -1.24 2.26
C LEU A 122 9.02 -2.45 2.52
N THR A 123 9.58 -3.66 2.56
CA THR A 123 8.82 -4.89 2.87
C THR A 123 8.52 -5.02 4.37
N ALA A 124 9.47 -4.63 5.23
CA ALA A 124 9.33 -4.75 6.68
C ALA A 124 8.49 -3.62 7.31
N LEU A 125 8.53 -2.42 6.75
CA LEU A 125 7.93 -1.23 7.33
C LEU A 125 6.40 -1.34 7.53
N PRO A 126 5.59 -1.83 6.58
CA PRO A 126 4.15 -2.03 6.81
C PRO A 126 3.85 -2.99 7.96
N VAL A 127 4.64 -4.07 8.07
CA VAL A 127 4.51 -5.07 9.16
C VAL A 127 4.84 -4.44 10.50
N PHE A 128 5.91 -3.65 10.57
CA PHE A 128 6.30 -2.92 11.77
C PHE A 128 5.22 -1.93 12.21
N VAL A 129 4.66 -1.16 11.28
CA VAL A 129 3.59 -0.19 11.57
C VAL A 129 2.35 -0.91 12.09
N PHE A 130 1.89 -1.95 11.40
CA PHE A 130 0.72 -2.72 11.82
C PHE A 130 0.88 -3.28 13.23
N TYR A 131 2.05 -3.85 13.55
CA TYR A 131 2.33 -4.39 14.88
C TYR A 131 2.32 -3.30 15.96
N ASN A 132 2.90 -2.13 15.70
CA ASN A 132 2.92 -1.03 16.66
C ASN A 132 1.53 -0.43 16.88
N VAL A 133 0.75 -0.22 15.83
CA VAL A 133 -0.60 0.34 15.93
C VAL A 133 -1.53 -0.60 16.70
N ARG A 134 -1.45 -1.91 16.45
CA ARG A 134 -2.34 -2.90 17.07
C ARG A 134 -1.94 -3.31 18.48
N LYS A 135 -0.65 -3.57 18.72
CA LYS A 135 -0.21 -4.21 19.97
C LYS A 135 0.19 -3.22 21.05
N ASN A 136 0.46 -1.97 20.70
CA ASN A 136 0.93 -0.99 21.65
C ASN A 136 -0.27 -0.23 22.24
N SER A 137 -0.87 -0.83 23.28
CA SER A 137 -2.06 -0.30 23.96
C SER A 137 -1.84 1.01 24.70
N SER A 138 -0.58 1.43 24.88
CA SER A 138 -0.21 2.68 25.54
C SER A 138 -0.18 3.89 24.60
N LEU A 139 -0.24 3.68 23.28
CA LEU A 139 -0.22 4.77 22.31
C LEU A 139 -1.58 5.46 22.30
N ASP A 140 -1.56 6.78 22.53
CA ASP A 140 -2.71 7.64 22.28
C ASP A 140 -2.99 7.76 20.76
N ASP A 141 -4.21 8.15 20.38
CA ASP A 141 -4.62 8.26 18.98
C ASP A 141 -3.77 9.29 18.20
N THR A 142 -3.30 10.33 18.87
CA THR A 142 -2.36 11.31 18.30
C THR A 142 -1.02 10.65 17.94
N GLU A 143 -0.48 9.83 18.84
CA GLU A 143 0.79 9.15 18.63
C GLU A 143 0.70 8.10 17.52
N ARG A 144 -0.40 7.34 17.49
CA ARG A 144 -0.66 6.36 16.41
C ARG A 144 -0.66 7.03 15.03
N ARG A 145 -1.28 8.20 14.90
CA ARG A 145 -1.30 8.97 13.65
C ARG A 145 0.05 9.55 13.30
N SER A 146 0.79 10.04 14.28
CA SER A 146 2.17 10.51 14.08
C SER A 146 3.05 9.39 13.54
N ILE A 147 3.01 8.19 14.16
CA ILE A 147 3.74 7.02 13.70
C ILE A 147 3.33 6.63 12.28
N LEU A 148 2.02 6.58 12.01
CA LEU A 148 1.49 6.22 10.69
C LEU A 148 1.91 7.24 9.61
N PHE A 149 1.87 8.54 9.92
CA PHE A 149 2.34 9.60 9.04
C PHE A 149 3.84 9.48 8.77
N SER A 150 4.66 9.40 9.81
CA SER A 150 6.12 9.30 9.69
C SER A 150 6.55 8.05 8.93
N ALA A 151 5.94 6.90 9.24
CA ALA A 151 6.24 5.67 8.52
C ALA A 151 5.81 5.73 7.06
N THR A 152 4.64 6.30 6.76
CA THR A 152 4.17 6.47 5.38
C THR A 152 5.03 7.46 4.59
N LEU A 153 5.52 8.53 5.23
CA LEU A 153 6.48 9.46 4.64
C LEU A 153 7.79 8.75 4.30
N VAL A 154 8.35 7.97 5.24
CA VAL A 154 9.56 7.17 5.03
C VAL A 154 9.35 6.13 3.92
N PHE A 155 8.19 5.47 3.90
CA PHE A 155 7.80 4.59 2.81
C PHE A 155 7.80 5.34 1.47
N GLY A 156 7.23 6.54 1.44
CA GLY A 156 7.23 7.40 0.27
C GLY A 156 8.64 7.72 -0.23
N ILE A 157 9.53 8.12 0.68
CA ILE A 157 10.94 8.42 0.35
C ILE A 157 11.63 7.21 -0.30
N PHE A 158 11.55 6.04 0.34
CA PHE A 158 12.23 4.85 -0.16
C PHE A 158 11.58 4.29 -1.43
N SER A 159 10.26 4.34 -1.56
CA SER A 159 9.56 3.92 -2.78
C SER A 159 9.82 4.87 -3.94
N GLY A 160 9.88 6.17 -3.69
CA GLY A 160 10.30 7.18 -4.67
C GLY A 160 11.72 6.98 -5.17
N TYR A 161 12.65 6.64 -4.28
CA TYR A 161 14.02 6.29 -4.66
C TYR A 161 14.08 5.00 -5.51
N LEU A 162 13.43 3.93 -5.05
CA LEU A 162 13.53 2.61 -5.70
C LEU A 162 12.84 2.56 -7.07
N VAL A 163 11.66 3.17 -7.17
CA VAL A 163 10.85 3.17 -8.40
C VAL A 163 11.21 4.35 -9.32
N GLY A 164 11.80 5.40 -8.76
CA GLY A 164 12.21 6.59 -9.48
C GLY A 164 11.04 7.44 -9.99
N PRO A 165 11.27 8.31 -11.00
CA PRO A 165 10.25 9.19 -11.57
C PRO A 165 9.01 8.45 -12.11
N ARG A 166 9.11 7.15 -12.35
CA ARG A 166 7.99 6.30 -12.78
C ARG A 166 6.80 6.37 -11.82
N ILE A 167 7.02 6.44 -10.51
CA ILE A 167 5.92 6.51 -9.53
C ILE A 167 5.14 7.83 -9.59
N LEU A 168 5.78 8.88 -10.12
CA LEU A 168 5.20 10.22 -10.23
C LEU A 168 4.25 10.35 -11.43
N SER A 169 4.35 9.44 -12.40
CA SER A 169 3.47 9.40 -13.58
C SER A 169 1.99 9.13 -13.24
N LEU A 170 1.70 8.67 -12.02
CA LEU A 170 0.34 8.53 -11.50
C LEU A 170 -0.18 9.77 -10.77
N ALA A 171 0.58 10.88 -10.76
CA ALA A 171 0.29 12.09 -10.01
C ALA A 171 -0.08 11.80 -8.54
N PRO A 172 0.83 11.20 -7.75
CA PRO A 172 0.57 10.80 -6.36
C PRO A 172 0.08 11.94 -5.48
N THR A 173 0.39 13.19 -5.82
CA THR A 173 -0.11 14.39 -5.16
C THR A 173 -1.63 14.53 -5.17
N THR A 174 -2.34 13.79 -6.02
CA THR A 174 -3.81 13.79 -6.08
C THR A 174 -4.47 12.71 -5.23
N LEU A 175 -3.67 11.80 -4.65
CA LEU A 175 -4.16 10.68 -3.83
C LEU A 175 -4.97 11.11 -2.61
N PHE A 176 -4.67 12.26 -2.02
CA PHE A 176 -5.42 12.71 -0.84
C PHE A 176 -6.85 13.17 -1.18
N LEU A 177 -7.15 13.49 -2.44
CA LEU A 177 -8.40 14.15 -2.82
C LEU A 177 -9.65 13.27 -2.59
N PRO A 178 -9.68 11.98 -2.99
CA PRO A 178 -10.85 11.16 -2.72
C PRO A 178 -11.22 11.06 -1.23
N PRO A 179 -10.33 10.66 -0.30
CA PRO A 179 -10.69 10.61 1.12
C PRO A 179 -10.99 12.01 1.70
N PHE A 180 -10.37 13.07 1.19
CA PHE A 180 -10.64 14.45 1.64
C PHE A 180 -12.06 14.89 1.29
N LEU A 181 -12.43 14.75 0.01
CA LEU A 181 -13.77 15.08 -0.46
C LEU A 181 -14.83 14.20 0.22
N PHE A 182 -14.47 12.95 0.53
CA PHE A 182 -15.37 12.05 1.25
C PHE A 182 -15.62 12.51 2.68
N ALA A 183 -14.57 12.92 3.40
CA ALA A 183 -14.68 13.48 4.74
C ALA A 183 -15.59 14.71 4.77
N LEU A 184 -15.43 15.62 3.80
CA LEU A 184 -16.26 16.83 3.68
C LEU A 184 -17.74 16.52 3.48
N MET A 185 -18.09 15.39 2.86
CA MET A 185 -19.49 15.03 2.67
C MET A 185 -20.20 14.65 3.97
N PHE A 186 -19.45 14.17 4.97
CA PHE A 186 -19.99 13.96 6.32
C PHE A 186 -20.02 15.24 7.13
N ASP A 187 -19.22 16.25 6.79
CA ASP A 187 -19.18 17.54 7.47
C ASP A 187 -20.29 18.51 6.99
N ASN A 188 -21.50 18.29 7.51
CA ASN A 188 -22.66 19.17 7.28
C ASN A 188 -22.47 20.62 7.75
N GLY A 189 -21.39 20.95 8.46
CA GLY A 189 -21.10 22.32 8.90
C GLY A 189 -20.56 23.19 7.77
N THR A 190 -19.79 22.60 6.85
CA THR A 190 -19.14 23.29 5.74
C THR A 190 -19.85 23.08 4.42
N VAL A 191 -20.42 21.90 4.18
CA VAL A 191 -21.19 21.58 2.97
C VAL A 191 -22.55 21.01 3.37
N PRO A 192 -23.68 21.67 3.05
CA PRO A 192 -25.00 21.10 3.29
C PRO A 192 -25.21 19.90 2.38
N THR A 193 -24.90 18.70 2.87
CA THR A 193 -25.09 17.47 2.12
C THR A 193 -26.48 16.89 2.37
N PRO A 194 -27.20 16.47 1.31
CA PRO A 194 -28.49 15.80 1.42
C PRO A 194 -28.33 14.33 1.86
N LEU A 195 -27.44 14.06 2.82
CA LEU A 195 -27.20 12.73 3.41
C LEU A 195 -28.51 11.99 3.79
N PRO A 196 -29.53 12.65 4.38
CA PRO A 196 -30.74 11.95 4.82
C PRO A 196 -31.73 11.62 3.69
N SER A 197 -31.61 12.25 2.51
CA SER A 197 -32.59 12.11 1.42
C SER A 197 -32.08 11.30 0.23
N LEU A 198 -30.77 11.00 0.17
CA LEU A 198 -30.19 10.17 -0.87
C LEU A 198 -30.11 8.71 -0.44
N ASN A 199 -30.44 7.80 -1.37
CA ASN A 199 -30.09 6.39 -1.23
C ASN A 199 -28.55 6.25 -1.13
N ARG A 200 -28.06 5.34 -0.27
CA ARG A 200 -26.64 5.06 -0.01
C ARG A 200 -25.86 4.91 -1.33
N GLN A 201 -26.36 4.14 -2.29
CA GLN A 201 -25.68 3.95 -3.58
C GLN A 201 -25.55 5.25 -4.40
N SER A 202 -26.63 6.04 -4.46
CA SER A 202 -26.64 7.32 -5.17
C SER A 202 -25.69 8.34 -4.53
N PHE A 203 -25.61 8.34 -3.19
CA PHE A 203 -24.63 9.13 -2.45
C PHE A 203 -23.19 8.76 -2.86
N PHE A 204 -22.87 7.46 -2.86
CA PHE A 204 -21.54 6.98 -3.22
C PHE A 204 -21.14 7.24 -4.67
N ILE A 205 -22.06 7.01 -5.62
CA ILE A 205 -21.80 7.24 -7.04
C ILE A 205 -21.54 8.73 -7.29
N SER A 206 -22.34 9.60 -6.66
CA SER A 206 -22.18 11.06 -6.81
C SER A 206 -20.82 11.52 -6.27
N PHE A 207 -20.48 11.07 -5.05
CA PHE A 207 -19.19 11.31 -4.44
C PHE A 207 -18.02 10.80 -5.29
N ALA A 208 -18.07 9.53 -5.71
CA ALA A 208 -17.00 8.89 -6.47
C ALA A 208 -16.79 9.62 -7.80
N SER A 209 -17.88 10.00 -8.47
CA SER A 209 -17.81 10.73 -9.74
C SER A 209 -17.16 12.10 -9.59
N ILE A 210 -17.54 12.89 -8.57
CA ILE A 210 -16.96 14.21 -8.30
C ILE A 210 -15.48 14.08 -7.89
N SER A 211 -15.16 13.14 -7.00
CA SER A 211 -13.78 12.97 -6.52
C SER A 211 -12.84 12.49 -7.61
N VAL A 212 -13.25 11.54 -8.44
CA VAL A 212 -12.48 11.07 -9.59
C VAL A 212 -12.28 12.20 -10.60
N PHE A 213 -13.32 12.96 -10.91
CA PHE A 213 -13.24 14.08 -11.85
C PHE A 213 -12.25 15.14 -11.37
N VAL A 214 -12.36 15.58 -10.11
CA VAL A 214 -11.47 16.59 -9.52
C VAL A 214 -10.02 16.07 -9.45
N ALA A 215 -9.81 14.85 -8.94
CA ALA A 215 -8.48 14.27 -8.83
C ALA A 215 -7.80 14.11 -10.20
N THR A 216 -8.54 13.61 -11.20
CA THR A 216 -8.00 13.42 -12.55
C THR A 216 -7.74 14.76 -13.25
N SER A 217 -8.59 15.76 -13.05
CA SER A 217 -8.40 17.10 -13.62
C SER A 217 -7.18 17.79 -13.04
N LEU A 218 -7.01 17.74 -11.71
CA LEU A 218 -5.83 18.29 -11.04
C LEU A 218 -4.55 17.52 -11.41
N ALA A 219 -4.63 16.20 -11.55
CA ALA A 219 -3.51 15.40 -12.03
C ALA A 219 -3.11 15.79 -13.46
N SER A 220 -4.10 16.12 -14.31
CA SER A 220 -3.83 16.54 -15.69
C SER A 220 -3.08 17.88 -15.75
N ILE A 221 -3.31 18.78 -14.79
CA ILE A 221 -2.53 20.03 -14.66
C ILE A 221 -1.08 19.71 -14.29
N VAL A 222 -0.86 18.79 -13.36
CA VAL A 222 0.49 18.40 -12.90
C VAL A 222 1.27 17.66 -13.98
N LEU A 223 0.61 16.76 -14.71
CA LEU A 223 1.24 15.94 -15.75
C LEU A 223 1.30 16.64 -17.12
N GLY A 224 0.53 17.70 -17.32
CA GLY A 224 0.41 18.42 -18.59
C GLY A 224 -0.48 17.74 -19.63
N ASN A 225 -1.05 16.57 -19.33
CA ASN A 225 -1.95 15.83 -20.21
C ASN A 225 -3.03 15.07 -19.42
N PHE A 226 -4.14 14.74 -20.08
CA PHE A 226 -5.15 13.87 -19.51
C PHE A 226 -4.71 12.40 -19.63
N SER A 227 -4.53 11.73 -18.49
CA SER A 227 -4.09 10.33 -18.43
C SER A 227 -5.23 9.39 -18.08
N THR A 228 -5.58 8.50 -19.02
CA THR A 228 -6.57 7.44 -18.78
C THR A 228 -6.15 6.51 -17.64
N SER A 229 -4.85 6.25 -17.49
CA SER A 229 -4.31 5.43 -16.40
C SER A 229 -4.54 6.05 -15.03
N VAL A 230 -4.38 7.38 -14.92
CA VAL A 230 -4.67 8.12 -13.68
C VAL A 230 -6.16 8.14 -13.39
N SER A 231 -7.00 8.31 -14.42
CA SER A 231 -8.45 8.24 -14.26
C SER A 231 -8.89 6.85 -13.75
N LEU A 232 -8.41 5.78 -14.37
CA LEU A 232 -8.71 4.41 -13.98
C LEU A 232 -8.24 4.11 -12.55
N PHE A 233 -7.05 4.58 -12.20
CA PHE A 233 -6.52 4.48 -10.85
C PHE A 233 -7.44 5.16 -9.83
N ASN A 234 -7.87 6.40 -10.10
CA ASN A 234 -8.77 7.14 -9.24
C ASN A 234 -10.15 6.47 -9.13
N ILE A 235 -10.67 5.85 -10.20
CA ILE A 235 -11.92 5.08 -10.17
C ILE A 235 -11.80 3.90 -9.19
N ILE A 236 -10.70 3.14 -9.29
CA ILE A 236 -10.49 1.99 -8.39
C ILE A 236 -10.24 2.46 -6.96
N HIS A 237 -9.51 3.56 -6.78
CA HIS A 237 -9.29 4.16 -5.47
C HIS A 237 -10.61 4.61 -4.81
N ALA A 238 -11.48 5.31 -5.54
CA ALA A 238 -12.80 5.70 -5.06
C ALA A 238 -13.71 4.50 -4.78
N SER A 239 -13.62 3.44 -5.59
CA SER A 239 -14.34 2.19 -5.36
C SER A 239 -13.84 1.47 -4.09
N GLY A 240 -12.52 1.47 -3.87
CA GLY A 240 -11.90 0.95 -2.65
C GLY A 240 -12.34 1.74 -1.40
N LEU A 241 -12.50 3.05 -1.52
CA LEU A 241 -13.02 3.91 -0.46
C LEU A 241 -14.48 3.58 -0.10
N TYR A 242 -15.31 3.28 -1.09
CA TYR A 242 -16.67 2.77 -0.85
C TYR A 242 -16.66 1.45 -0.08
N LEU A 243 -15.85 0.48 -0.52
CA LEU A 243 -15.73 -0.82 0.16
C LEU A 243 -15.25 -0.64 1.59
N HIS A 244 -14.20 0.17 1.79
CA HIS A 244 -13.67 0.49 3.11
C HIS A 244 -14.75 1.08 4.00
N PHE A 245 -15.49 2.09 3.52
CA PHE A 245 -16.57 2.69 4.29
C PHE A 245 -17.65 1.70 4.73
N GLN A 246 -18.10 0.81 3.83
CA GLN A 246 -19.13 -0.18 4.16
C GLN A 246 -18.65 -1.12 5.29
N VAL A 247 -17.39 -1.56 5.23
CA VAL A 247 -16.77 -2.38 6.27
C VAL A 247 -16.64 -1.59 7.59
N ILE A 248 -16.26 -0.32 7.53
CA ILE A 248 -16.15 0.54 8.72
C ILE A 248 -17.50 0.72 9.41
N LEU A 249 -18.58 0.99 8.66
CA LEU A 249 -19.91 1.10 9.27
C LEU A 249 -20.32 -0.20 9.97
N GLN A 250 -20.02 -1.35 9.37
CA GLN A 250 -20.31 -2.64 10.01
C GLN A 250 -19.46 -2.83 11.29
N LEU A 251 -18.17 -2.49 11.26
CA LEU A 251 -17.31 -2.53 12.46
C LEU A 251 -17.78 -1.59 13.57
N ILE A 252 -18.38 -0.44 13.23
CA ILE A 252 -18.96 0.49 14.20
C ILE A 252 -20.18 -0.14 14.86
N LYS A 253 -21.08 -0.77 14.07
CA LYS A 253 -22.24 -1.50 14.60
C LYS A 253 -21.83 -2.62 15.55
N ASP A 254 -20.78 -3.35 15.19
CA ASP A 254 -20.28 -4.48 15.97
C ASP A 254 -19.31 -4.06 17.09
N LYS A 255 -19.09 -2.76 17.30
CA LYS A 255 -18.22 -2.16 18.33
C LYS A 255 -16.74 -2.61 18.29
N TYR A 256 -16.27 -3.00 17.11
CA TYR A 256 -14.87 -3.33 16.84
C TYR A 256 -14.10 -2.20 16.15
N PHE A 257 -14.75 -1.06 15.90
CA PHE A 257 -14.15 0.04 15.18
C PHE A 257 -13.00 0.71 15.94
N MET A 258 -11.82 0.69 15.32
CA MET A 258 -10.63 1.40 15.78
C MET A 258 -10.10 2.29 14.65
N VAL A 259 -10.00 3.60 14.89
CA VAL A 259 -9.61 4.59 13.87
C VAL A 259 -8.23 4.29 13.31
N GLY A 260 -7.20 4.15 14.16
CA GLY A 260 -5.81 3.95 13.72
C GLY A 260 -5.58 2.68 12.90
N GLU A 261 -6.23 1.57 13.27
CA GLU A 261 -6.15 0.32 12.51
C GLU A 261 -6.83 0.46 11.14
N SER A 262 -8.00 1.09 11.12
CA SER A 262 -8.77 1.36 9.90
C SER A 262 -8.01 2.23 8.91
N GLN A 263 -7.30 3.26 9.41
CA GLN A 263 -6.42 4.11 8.60
C GLN A 263 -5.24 3.30 8.05
N THR A 264 -4.61 2.47 8.89
CA THR A 264 -3.44 1.65 8.50
C THR A 264 -3.78 0.69 7.37
N VAL A 265 -4.92 -0.01 7.47
CA VAL A 265 -5.38 -0.95 6.43
C VAL A 265 -5.69 -0.22 5.12
N TYR A 266 -6.34 0.95 5.20
CA TYR A 266 -6.65 1.75 4.01
C TYR A 266 -5.36 2.20 3.29
N ILE A 267 -4.43 2.81 4.02
CA ILE A 267 -3.17 3.32 3.46
C ILE A 267 -2.34 2.19 2.85
N GLY A 268 -2.24 1.05 3.53
CA GLY A 268 -1.54 -0.12 2.99
C GLY A 268 -2.14 -0.60 1.66
N THR A 269 -3.48 -0.62 1.56
CA THR A 269 -4.19 -0.99 0.33
C THR A 269 -3.95 0.01 -0.79
N VAL A 270 -3.99 1.31 -0.51
CA VAL A 270 -3.73 2.36 -1.50
C VAL A 270 -2.29 2.32 -2.01
N ILE A 271 -1.31 2.10 -1.12
CA ILE A 271 0.09 1.93 -1.49
C ILE A 271 0.27 0.73 -2.41
N LEU A 272 -0.31 -0.42 -2.06
CA LEU A 272 -0.26 -1.63 -2.89
C LEU A 272 -0.87 -1.36 -4.28
N LEU A 273 -2.05 -0.75 -4.31
CA LEU A 273 -2.74 -0.39 -5.55
C LEU A 273 -1.87 0.55 -6.41
N GLN A 274 -1.27 1.57 -5.81
CA GLN A 274 -0.40 2.51 -6.49
C GLN A 274 0.82 1.82 -7.10
N LEU A 275 1.46 0.91 -6.36
CA LEU A 275 2.60 0.14 -6.86
C LEU A 275 2.21 -0.73 -8.06
N ILE A 276 1.07 -1.44 -7.97
CA ILE A 276 0.54 -2.24 -9.09
C ILE A 276 0.30 -1.35 -10.33
N PHE A 277 -0.38 -0.22 -10.14
CA PHE A 277 -0.64 0.72 -11.24
C PHE A 277 0.64 1.32 -11.83
N THR A 278 1.65 1.57 -10.99
CA THR A 278 2.93 2.10 -11.44
C THR A 278 3.69 1.06 -12.27
N LEU A 279 3.62 -0.22 -11.88
CA LEU A 279 4.24 -1.31 -12.63
C LEU A 279 3.55 -1.54 -13.98
N LEU A 280 2.21 -1.44 -14.02
CA LEU A 280 1.42 -1.69 -15.23
C LEU A 280 1.42 -0.51 -16.21
N PHE A 281 1.25 0.72 -15.70
CA PHE A 281 0.99 1.90 -16.51
C PHE A 281 2.01 3.02 -16.33
N GLY A 282 2.88 2.93 -15.33
CA GLY A 282 3.82 3.99 -15.04
C GLY A 282 4.88 4.13 -16.13
N TYR A 283 5.29 5.36 -16.41
CA TYR A 283 6.32 5.69 -17.38
C TYR A 283 7.31 6.71 -16.78
N ASN A 284 8.53 6.76 -17.32
CA ASN A 284 9.50 7.76 -16.90
C ASN A 284 9.13 9.12 -17.48
N THR A 285 8.76 10.06 -16.62
CA THR A 285 8.41 11.44 -16.97
C THR A 285 9.55 12.19 -17.66
N ASP A 286 10.80 11.82 -17.37
CA ASP A 286 11.99 12.52 -17.88
C ASP A 286 12.36 12.09 -19.31
N VAL A 287 11.93 10.90 -19.75
CA VAL A 287 12.18 10.41 -21.12
C VAL A 287 11.24 11.09 -22.11
N SER A 288 10.00 11.42 -21.72
CA SER A 288 9.04 12.08 -22.60
C SER A 288 9.38 13.54 -22.89
N GLN A 289 10.08 14.23 -21.98
CA GLN A 289 10.50 15.63 -22.18
C GLN A 289 11.63 15.80 -23.20
N ASN A 290 12.43 14.76 -23.46
CA ASN A 290 13.53 14.80 -24.42
C ASN A 290 13.13 14.42 -25.86
N VAL A 291 11.89 14.00 -26.10
CA VAL A 291 11.39 13.68 -27.46
C VAL A 291 10.80 14.93 -28.15
N HIS A 292 10.59 16.02 -27.41
CA HIS A 292 10.06 17.29 -27.91
C HIS A 292 11.08 18.45 -27.91
N LYS A 293 12.37 18.15 -27.77
CA LYS A 293 13.48 19.06 -28.02
C LYS A 293 14.30 18.55 -29.20
#